data_AF-A0A8D9RZJ0-F1
#
_entry.id   AF-A0A8D9RZJ0-F1
#
_cell.length_a   1.000
_cell.length_b   1.000
_cell.length_c   1.000
_cell.angle_alpha   90.00
_cell.angle_beta   90.00
_cell.angle_gamma   90.00
#
_symmetry.space_group_name_H-M   'P 1'
#
loop_
_entity.id
_entity.type
_entity.pdbx_description
1 polymer ?
#
loop_
_entity_poly.entity_id
_entity_poly.type
_entity_poly.pdbx_seq_one_letter_code
_entity_poly.pdbx_strand_id
1 'polypeptide(L)'
;MKQISIDIETYSSTNLNQTGVYRYADSDDFELLLFGYATDFGPVKVVDLTQGEKIPPQIIEVLDNPNIIKSAFNAQFERVCLSRFVGHRLKPTGWHCSRVWSATLGLPLSLRDIGSVLGLPRQKITAGKELVRYFCTPCKPTKANQNRTRNFPYHAPDKWQQFKQYNQRDVEVEMEITQKLECFPVPQNEWENYWMDQDINDRGIRIDQQLVNNAIKCQNVFHDQYLQTAKELTGLANPNSPLQLKDWLQQQGIKTNSLSKASVAQLLQTTTGTVHQVLALRQLLSKSSVKKYQAMQKAMCQDGRVHGLLQFYGANRTGRWAGRLVQVQNLPRNSMPDLEEARELVKQGNVPALAMLYDSVPDVLSQLIRTAFIPSKNHHFYVADFSAVEARVIAWLSNEKWRQESFAKNEDIYCASASQMFGVPVVKHGINGELRQKGKIAELALGYG
;
A
#
# COMPACT_ATOMS: atom_id res chain seq x y z
N MET A 1 25.14 26.36 4.91
CA MET A 1 23.79 25.76 4.86
C MET A 1 23.78 24.54 5.75
N LYS A 2 22.94 24.53 6.78
CA LYS A 2 22.75 23.36 7.67
C LYS A 2 21.53 22.54 7.25
N GLN A 3 20.50 23.20 6.72
CA GLN A 3 19.30 22.55 6.22
C GLN A 3 18.66 23.28 5.04
N ILE A 4 17.84 22.55 4.30
CA ILE A 4 16.97 23.05 3.25
C ILE A 4 15.58 22.44 3.41
N SER A 5 14.54 23.27 3.42
CA SER A 5 13.13 22.86 3.32
C SER A 5 12.72 22.86 1.85
N ILE A 6 12.06 21.80 1.40
CA ILE A 6 11.75 21.57 -0.02
C ILE A 6 10.29 21.14 -0.17
N ASP A 7 9.59 21.75 -1.12
CA ASP A 7 8.30 21.28 -1.64
C ASP A 7 8.32 21.44 -3.17
N ILE A 8 7.94 20.40 -3.89
CA ILE A 8 7.92 20.42 -5.36
C ILE A 8 6.53 20.16 -5.93
N GLU A 9 6.30 20.74 -7.10
CA GLU A 9 5.13 20.41 -7.91
C GLU A 9 5.58 19.71 -9.18
N THR A 10 4.90 18.62 -9.54
CA THR A 10 5.29 17.74 -10.64
C THR A 10 4.10 17.37 -11.50
N TYR A 11 4.34 16.97 -12.73
CA TYR A 11 3.34 16.37 -13.61
C TYR A 11 3.75 14.94 -13.99
N SER A 12 2.77 14.06 -14.15
CA SER A 12 2.89 12.78 -14.84
C SER A 12 1.52 12.37 -15.38
N SER A 13 1.49 11.67 -16.51
CA SER A 13 0.25 11.05 -16.99
C SER A 13 -0.25 9.94 -16.08
N THR A 14 0.64 9.39 -15.25
CA THR A 14 0.36 8.26 -14.38
C THR A 14 -0.37 8.71 -13.11
N ASN A 15 -1.37 7.94 -12.66
CA ASN A 15 -2.10 8.27 -11.43
C ASN A 15 -1.32 7.87 -10.17
N LEU A 16 -0.76 8.87 -9.48
CA LEU A 16 0.04 8.70 -8.25
C LEU A 16 -0.62 7.78 -7.20
N ASN A 17 -1.92 7.92 -6.95
CA ASN A 17 -2.62 7.14 -5.93
C ASN A 17 -2.75 5.65 -6.31
N GLN A 18 -2.71 5.32 -7.60
CA GLN A 18 -2.83 3.94 -8.07
C GLN A 18 -1.48 3.26 -8.27
N THR A 19 -0.43 4.02 -8.57
CA THR A 19 0.88 3.48 -8.96
C THR A 19 1.98 3.68 -7.93
N GLY A 20 1.79 4.64 -7.01
CA GLY A 20 2.85 5.10 -6.11
C GLY A 20 3.84 6.03 -6.80
N VAL A 21 4.69 6.68 -5.99
CA VAL A 21 5.59 7.74 -6.48
C VAL A 21 6.67 7.25 -7.43
N TYR A 22 7.21 6.05 -7.21
CA TYR A 22 8.26 5.50 -8.07
C TYR A 22 7.78 5.35 -9.50
N ARG A 23 6.65 4.67 -9.73
CA ARG A 23 6.10 4.52 -11.08
C ARG A 23 5.61 5.83 -11.67
N TYR A 24 5.12 6.75 -10.83
CA TYR A 24 4.73 8.09 -11.23
C TYR A 24 5.91 8.91 -11.78
N ALA A 25 7.05 8.88 -11.09
CA ALA A 25 8.29 9.56 -11.52
C ALA A 25 8.99 8.84 -12.68
N ASP A 26 8.83 7.52 -12.77
CA ASP A 26 9.36 6.68 -13.85
C ASP A 26 8.54 6.77 -15.16
N SER A 27 7.56 7.68 -15.24
CA SER A 27 6.85 7.96 -16.49
C SER A 27 7.76 8.73 -17.47
N ASP A 28 7.61 8.44 -18.76
CA ASP A 28 8.38 9.13 -19.81
C ASP A 28 8.02 10.62 -19.90
N ASP A 29 6.78 10.96 -19.55
CA ASP A 29 6.26 12.33 -19.51
C ASP A 29 6.31 12.99 -18.13
N PHE A 30 7.06 12.40 -17.18
CA PHE A 30 7.26 13.02 -15.88
C PHE A 30 8.01 14.36 -16.01
N GLU A 31 7.52 15.39 -15.33
CA GLU A 31 8.10 16.72 -15.36
C GLU A 31 8.09 17.36 -13.97
N LEU A 32 9.22 17.95 -13.57
CA LEU A 32 9.31 18.82 -12.40
C LEU A 32 8.88 20.23 -12.81
N LEU A 33 7.81 20.75 -12.22
CA LEU A 33 7.19 22.01 -12.63
C LEU A 33 7.67 23.20 -11.78
N LEU A 34 7.55 23.07 -10.46
CA LEU A 34 7.95 24.09 -9.49
C LEU A 34 8.87 23.46 -8.45
N PHE A 35 9.87 24.23 -8.02
CA PHE A 35 10.75 23.87 -6.92
C PHE A 35 10.74 25.00 -5.88
N GLY A 36 9.96 24.79 -4.83
CA GLY A 36 9.88 25.67 -3.67
C GLY A 36 10.93 25.26 -2.64
N TYR A 37 11.72 26.20 -2.15
CA TYR A 37 12.70 25.91 -1.12
C TYR A 37 13.05 27.08 -0.22
N ALA A 38 13.54 26.76 0.97
CA ALA A 38 14.14 27.72 1.89
C ALA A 38 15.37 27.11 2.57
N THR A 39 16.43 27.90 2.69
CA THR A 39 17.68 27.48 3.34
C THR A 39 17.71 28.00 4.76
N ASP A 40 18.01 27.13 5.73
CA ASP A 40 18.18 27.50 7.15
C ASP A 40 17.01 28.35 7.71
N PHE A 41 15.76 27.96 7.38
CA PHE A 41 14.52 28.70 7.71
C PHE A 41 14.46 30.15 7.20
N GLY A 42 15.24 30.48 6.17
CA GLY A 42 15.22 31.77 5.49
C GLY A 42 13.99 31.98 4.61
N PRO A 43 13.98 33.06 3.80
CA PRO A 43 12.88 33.36 2.89
C PRO A 43 12.72 32.26 1.83
N VAL A 44 11.47 31.87 1.58
CA VAL A 44 11.13 30.88 0.54
C VAL A 44 11.36 31.47 -0.84
N LYS A 45 11.96 30.66 -1.71
CA LYS A 45 12.13 30.91 -3.15
C LYS A 45 11.38 29.83 -3.92
N VAL A 46 10.70 30.22 -5.00
CA VAL A 46 10.04 29.28 -5.92
C VAL A 46 10.72 29.42 -7.27
N VAL A 47 11.22 28.31 -7.81
CA VAL A 47 11.82 28.23 -9.13
C VAL A 47 10.78 27.65 -10.10
N ASP A 48 10.47 28.40 -11.16
CA ASP A 48 9.54 28.02 -12.22
C ASP A 48 10.28 27.37 -13.39
N LEU A 49 10.45 26.05 -13.31
CA LEU A 49 11.18 25.26 -14.31
C LEU A 49 10.47 25.27 -15.68
N THR A 50 9.15 25.49 -15.69
CA THR A 50 8.35 25.54 -16.93
C THR A 50 8.60 26.81 -17.75
N GLN A 51 9.16 27.85 -17.13
CA GLN A 51 9.53 29.12 -17.76
C GLN A 51 11.04 29.22 -18.02
N GLY A 52 11.78 28.13 -17.86
CA GLY A 52 13.23 28.08 -18.10
C GLY A 52 14.10 28.58 -16.94
N GLU A 53 13.50 28.88 -15.78
CA GLU A 53 14.29 29.12 -14.57
C GLU A 53 15.05 27.85 -14.17
N LYS A 54 16.19 28.01 -13.49
CA LYS A 54 17.05 26.90 -13.10
C LYS A 54 17.23 26.87 -11.59
N ILE A 55 17.16 25.67 -11.02
CA ILE A 55 17.56 25.47 -9.62
C ILE A 55 19.05 25.81 -9.52
N PRO A 56 19.47 26.67 -8.56
CA PRO A 56 20.87 27.04 -8.42
C PRO A 56 21.76 25.80 -8.22
N PRO A 57 22.96 25.71 -8.85
CA PRO A 57 23.82 24.53 -8.76
C PRO A 57 24.15 24.10 -7.32
N GLN A 58 24.43 25.07 -6.45
CA GLN A 58 24.65 24.83 -5.02
C GLN A 58 23.47 24.16 -4.29
N ILE A 59 22.24 24.34 -4.78
CA ILE A 59 21.05 23.68 -4.23
C ILE A 59 20.95 22.24 -4.74
N ILE A 60 21.31 21.99 -6.01
CA ILE A 60 21.39 20.64 -6.56
C ILE A 60 22.42 19.81 -5.79
N GLU A 61 23.62 20.36 -5.55
CA GLU A 61 24.69 19.70 -4.79
C GLU A 61 24.29 19.31 -3.37
N VAL A 62 23.42 20.11 -2.74
CA VAL A 62 22.91 19.84 -1.39
C VAL A 62 22.05 18.59 -1.34
N LEU A 63 21.31 18.25 -2.40
CA LEU A 63 20.36 17.14 -2.40
C LEU A 63 21.00 15.78 -2.07
N ASP A 64 22.28 15.59 -2.45
CA ASP A 64 23.07 14.39 -2.17
C ASP A 64 23.98 14.50 -0.95
N ASN A 65 24.11 15.68 -0.36
CA ASN A 65 25.00 15.88 0.78
C ASN A 65 24.38 15.27 2.04
N PRO A 66 24.99 14.23 2.65
CA PRO A 66 24.43 13.59 3.84
C PRO A 66 24.54 14.45 5.10
N ASN A 67 25.42 15.46 5.09
CA ASN A 67 25.67 16.34 6.23
C ASN A 67 24.73 17.56 6.27
N ILE A 68 23.89 17.72 5.25
CA ILE A 68 22.87 18.76 5.18
C ILE A 68 21.50 18.09 5.30
N ILE A 69 20.64 18.63 6.15
CA ILE A 69 19.28 18.12 6.32
C ILE A 69 18.43 18.62 5.15
N LYS A 70 17.81 17.69 4.43
CA LYS A 70 16.75 17.97 3.45
C LYS A 70 15.42 17.67 4.14
N SER A 71 14.69 18.70 4.52
CA SER A 71 13.40 18.57 5.18
C SER A 71 12.26 18.73 4.16
N ALA A 72 11.29 17.84 4.23
CA ALA A 72 10.06 17.94 3.46
C ALA A 72 8.92 17.22 4.18
N PHE A 73 7.69 17.66 3.99
CA PHE A 73 6.55 17.01 4.64
C PHE A 73 6.39 15.57 4.19
N ASN A 74 6.59 15.30 2.90
CA ASN A 74 6.62 13.95 2.35
C ASN A 74 7.95 13.69 1.64
N ALA A 75 9.04 13.60 2.40
CA ALA A 75 10.40 13.45 1.86
C ALA A 75 10.60 12.27 0.89
N GLN A 76 9.81 11.19 1.00
CA GLN A 76 9.86 10.11 0.00
C GLN A 76 9.43 10.61 -1.39
N PHE A 77 8.37 11.42 -1.44
CA PHE A 77 7.87 11.95 -2.70
C PHE A 77 8.89 12.89 -3.33
N GLU A 78 9.36 13.87 -2.56
CA GLU A 78 10.36 14.84 -2.99
C GLU A 78 11.61 14.15 -3.52
N ARG A 79 12.20 13.26 -2.72
CA ARG A 79 13.46 12.59 -3.04
C ARG A 79 13.36 11.70 -4.28
N VAL A 80 12.26 10.97 -4.47
CA VAL A 80 12.07 10.10 -5.63
C VAL A 80 11.88 10.92 -6.91
N CYS A 81 11.04 11.95 -6.86
CA CYS A 81 10.84 12.85 -7.99
C CYS A 81 12.11 13.63 -8.36
N LEU A 82 12.85 14.10 -7.34
CA LEU A 82 14.12 14.80 -7.56
C LEU A 82 15.22 13.86 -8.06
N SER A 83 15.22 12.59 -7.66
CA SER A 83 16.12 11.58 -8.24
C SER A 83 15.92 11.44 -9.75
N ARG A 84 14.65 11.43 -10.20
CA ARG A 84 14.34 11.42 -11.64
C ARG A 84 14.84 12.69 -12.32
N PHE A 85 14.66 13.84 -11.69
CA PHE A 85 15.09 15.14 -12.22
C PHE A 85 16.63 15.25 -12.35
N VAL A 86 17.39 14.85 -11.33
CA VAL A 86 18.87 14.94 -11.37
C VAL A 86 19.53 13.81 -12.16
N GLY A 87 18.78 12.75 -12.48
CA GLY A 87 19.24 11.65 -13.34
C GLY A 87 19.89 10.49 -12.59
N HIS A 88 19.95 10.53 -11.26
CA HIS A 88 20.43 9.43 -10.41
C HIS A 88 19.67 9.36 -9.10
N ARG A 89 19.78 8.23 -8.41
CA ARG A 89 19.08 7.99 -7.15
C ARG A 89 19.72 8.77 -5.99
N LEU A 90 18.97 9.70 -5.42
CA LEU A 90 19.32 10.43 -4.20
C LEU A 90 19.24 9.51 -2.99
N LYS A 91 20.31 9.47 -2.18
CA LYS A 91 20.39 8.64 -0.98
C LYS A 91 19.40 9.12 0.09
N PRO A 92 18.75 8.22 0.87
CA PRO A 92 17.87 8.64 1.95
C PRO A 92 18.57 9.39 3.09
N THR A 93 19.86 9.15 3.33
CA THR A 93 20.60 9.75 4.45
C THR A 93 20.54 11.28 4.43
N GLY A 94 20.17 11.87 5.57
CA GLY A 94 19.96 13.30 5.73
C GLY A 94 18.67 13.84 5.12
N TRP A 95 17.77 13.00 4.58
CA TRP A 95 16.39 13.39 4.28
C TRP A 95 15.50 13.16 5.49
N HIS A 96 14.87 14.22 6.00
CA HIS A 96 13.98 14.20 7.15
C HIS A 96 12.56 14.47 6.70
N CYS A 97 11.63 13.62 7.14
CA CYS A 97 10.23 13.67 6.73
C CYS A 97 9.38 14.25 7.86
N SER A 98 8.89 15.48 7.74
CA SER A 98 8.12 16.13 8.82
C SER A 98 6.79 15.43 9.11
N ARG A 99 6.22 14.71 8.13
CA ARG A 99 5.08 13.80 8.37
C ARG A 99 5.47 12.60 9.24
N VAL A 100 6.66 12.03 9.06
CA VAL A 100 7.16 10.94 9.93
C VAL A 100 7.43 11.47 11.32
N TRP A 101 8.08 12.63 11.44
CA TRP A 101 8.29 13.29 12.73
C TRP A 101 6.96 13.52 13.46
N SER A 102 5.95 14.03 12.76
CA SER A 102 4.62 14.19 13.34
C SER A 102 4.01 12.86 13.79
N ALA A 103 4.21 11.80 13.00
CA ALA A 103 3.69 10.48 13.30
C ALA A 103 4.30 9.85 14.56
N THR A 104 5.59 10.12 14.87
CA THR A 104 6.22 9.63 16.10
C THR A 104 5.59 10.23 17.36
N LEU A 105 4.95 11.39 17.23
CA LEU A 105 4.20 12.08 18.29
C LEU A 105 2.70 11.75 18.28
N GLY A 106 2.26 10.81 17.44
CA GLY A 106 0.84 10.45 17.31
C GLY A 106 -0.03 11.51 16.63
N LEU A 107 0.57 12.52 16.00
CA LEU A 107 -0.14 13.58 15.28
C LEU A 107 -0.73 13.05 13.93
N PRO A 108 -1.69 13.78 13.32
CA PRO A 108 -2.26 13.42 12.02
C PRO A 108 -1.19 13.28 10.92
N LEU A 109 -1.51 12.64 9.79
CA LEU A 109 -0.55 12.40 8.69
C LEU A 109 -0.67 13.39 7.52
N SER A 110 -1.55 14.39 7.62
CA SER A 110 -1.78 15.38 6.56
C SER A 110 -1.27 16.76 6.99
N LEU A 111 -0.70 17.51 6.03
CA LEU A 111 -0.09 18.83 6.28
C LEU A 111 -1.11 19.79 6.90
N ARG A 112 -2.33 19.79 6.34
CA ARG A 112 -3.44 20.60 6.82
C ARG A 112 -3.83 20.24 8.26
N ASP A 113 -4.02 18.96 8.56
CA ASP A 113 -4.54 18.55 9.86
C ASP A 113 -3.49 18.76 10.97
N ILE A 114 -2.20 18.55 10.67
CA ILE A 114 -1.11 18.90 11.60
C ILE A 114 -1.03 20.40 11.81
N GLY A 115 -1.07 21.21 10.74
CA GLY A 115 -1.06 22.67 10.85
C GLY A 115 -2.21 23.19 11.71
N SER A 116 -3.39 22.57 11.60
CA SER A 116 -4.55 22.87 12.45
C SER A 116 -4.32 22.48 13.91
N VAL A 117 -3.82 21.26 14.18
CA VAL A 117 -3.56 20.76 15.54
C VAL A 117 -2.49 21.58 16.25
N LEU A 118 -1.45 21.98 15.52
CA LEU A 118 -0.38 22.82 16.05
C LEU A 118 -0.77 24.31 16.16
N GLY A 119 -1.98 24.70 15.72
CA GLY A 119 -2.46 26.08 15.78
C GLY A 119 -1.58 27.04 14.99
N LEU A 120 -1.17 26.66 13.78
CA LEU A 120 -0.31 27.51 12.95
C LEU A 120 -1.08 28.75 12.46
N PRO A 121 -0.46 29.95 12.49
CA PRO A 121 -1.07 31.15 11.93
C PRO A 121 -1.23 31.03 10.40
N ARG A 122 -0.30 30.34 9.73
CA ARG A 122 -0.40 29.99 8.32
C ARG A 122 -0.94 28.58 8.18
N GLN A 123 -1.98 28.43 7.37
CA GLN A 123 -2.61 27.15 7.08
C GLN A 123 -2.47 26.83 5.59
N LYS A 124 -2.49 25.53 5.25
CA LYS A 124 -2.53 25.07 3.86
C LYS A 124 -3.77 25.62 3.17
N ILE A 125 -3.60 26.16 1.95
CA ILE A 125 -4.70 26.77 1.20
C ILE A 125 -5.58 25.67 0.59
N THR A 126 -6.88 25.68 0.90
CA THR A 126 -7.86 24.67 0.40
C THR A 126 -7.97 24.65 -1.12
N ALA A 127 -7.84 25.81 -1.79
CA ALA A 127 -7.89 25.93 -3.25
C ALA A 127 -6.73 25.19 -3.96
N GLY A 128 -5.64 24.85 -3.25
CA GLY A 128 -4.50 24.13 -3.81
C GLY A 128 -4.85 22.79 -4.45
N LYS A 129 -5.86 22.08 -3.93
CA LYS A 129 -6.30 20.80 -4.50
C LYS A 129 -6.79 20.94 -5.95
N GLU A 130 -7.44 22.04 -6.28
CA GLU A 130 -7.91 22.31 -7.63
C GLU A 130 -6.76 22.66 -8.57
N LEU A 131 -5.78 23.42 -8.08
CA LEU A 131 -4.58 23.80 -8.84
C LEU A 131 -3.70 22.58 -9.13
N VAL A 132 -3.43 21.74 -8.12
CA VAL A 132 -2.70 20.47 -8.29
C VAL A 132 -3.44 19.59 -9.30
N ARG A 133 -4.76 19.43 -9.19
CA ARG A 133 -5.53 18.66 -10.17
C ARG A 133 -5.43 19.26 -11.57
N TYR A 134 -5.42 20.59 -11.69
CA TYR A 134 -5.39 21.26 -12.98
C TYR A 134 -4.03 21.12 -13.69
N PHE A 135 -2.92 21.30 -12.99
CA PHE A 135 -1.56 21.32 -13.59
C PHE A 135 -0.80 20.00 -13.46
N CYS A 136 -1.00 19.23 -12.39
CA CYS A 136 -0.21 18.03 -12.07
C CYS A 136 -0.83 16.72 -12.56
N THR A 137 -2.02 16.77 -13.17
CA THR A 137 -2.71 15.57 -13.69
C THR A 137 -3.28 15.77 -15.09
N PRO A 138 -3.45 14.70 -15.89
CA PRO A 138 -4.12 14.79 -17.19
C PRO A 138 -5.52 15.37 -17.08
N CYS A 139 -5.92 16.13 -18.10
CA CYS A 139 -7.28 16.62 -18.22
C CYS A 139 -8.06 15.81 -19.27
N LYS A 140 -9.38 15.69 -19.05
CA LYS A 140 -10.25 15.03 -20.03
C LYS A 140 -10.39 15.92 -21.27
N PRO A 141 -10.23 15.39 -22.49
CA PRO A 141 -10.51 16.13 -23.72
C PRO A 141 -11.98 16.55 -23.77
N THR A 142 -12.22 17.84 -24.00
CA THR A 142 -13.55 18.42 -24.18
C THR A 142 -13.51 19.47 -25.27
N LYS A 143 -14.65 19.82 -25.88
CA LYS A 143 -14.71 20.93 -26.84
C LYS A 143 -14.23 22.25 -26.21
N ALA A 144 -14.55 22.50 -24.94
CA ALA A 144 -14.20 23.72 -24.23
C ALA A 144 -12.68 23.91 -24.02
N ASN A 145 -11.93 22.82 -23.86
CA ASN A 145 -10.46 22.86 -23.72
C ASN A 145 -9.73 22.49 -25.02
N GLN A 146 -10.40 22.59 -26.17
CA GLN A 146 -9.83 22.30 -27.49
C GLN A 146 -9.30 20.85 -27.61
N ASN A 147 -9.97 19.90 -26.95
CA ASN A 147 -9.60 18.47 -26.90
C ASN A 147 -8.19 18.19 -26.34
N ARG A 148 -7.61 19.12 -25.58
CA ARG A 148 -6.30 18.88 -24.95
C ARG A 148 -6.39 17.83 -23.85
N THR A 149 -5.27 17.12 -23.64
CA THR A 149 -5.10 16.08 -22.62
C THR A 149 -4.28 16.55 -21.41
N ARG A 150 -3.65 17.73 -21.49
CA ARG A 150 -2.82 18.33 -20.43
C ARG A 150 -3.03 19.84 -20.36
N ASN A 151 -3.01 20.42 -19.16
CA ASN A 151 -2.99 21.87 -18.98
C ASN A 151 -1.57 22.36 -18.65
N PHE A 152 -0.98 23.12 -19.56
CA PHE A 152 0.23 23.89 -19.33
C PHE A 152 -0.02 25.26 -18.66
N PRO A 153 1.02 25.89 -18.07
CA PRO A 153 0.95 27.22 -17.48
C PRO A 153 0.29 28.28 -18.37
N TYR A 154 0.66 28.32 -19.66
CA TYR A 154 0.15 29.29 -20.62
C TYR A 154 -1.36 29.16 -20.91
N HIS A 155 -1.99 28.03 -20.56
CA HIS A 155 -3.44 27.88 -20.69
C HIS A 155 -4.23 28.59 -19.59
N ALA A 156 -3.61 28.90 -18.45
CA ALA A 156 -4.25 29.62 -17.35
C ALA A 156 -3.19 30.37 -16.51
N PRO A 157 -2.63 31.48 -17.03
CA PRO A 157 -1.54 32.20 -16.37
C PRO A 157 -1.88 32.66 -14.95
N ASP A 158 -3.10 33.14 -14.71
CA ASP A 158 -3.54 33.58 -13.38
C ASP A 158 -3.56 32.43 -12.37
N LYS A 159 -4.06 31.25 -12.79
CA LYS A 159 -4.02 30.04 -11.97
C LYS A 159 -2.58 29.58 -11.72
N TRP A 160 -1.69 29.77 -12.68
CA TRP A 160 -0.28 29.44 -12.54
C TRP A 160 0.41 30.31 -11.49
N GLN A 161 0.14 31.62 -11.47
CA GLN A 161 0.66 32.50 -10.40
C GLN A 161 0.12 32.11 -9.03
N GLN A 162 -1.17 31.76 -8.93
CA GLN A 162 -1.74 31.23 -7.68
C GLN A 162 -1.08 29.92 -7.26
N PHE A 163 -0.72 29.07 -8.22
CA PHE A 163 -0.06 27.80 -7.95
C PHE A 163 1.38 27.97 -7.42
N LYS A 164 2.12 28.96 -7.93
CA LYS A 164 3.41 29.35 -7.36
C LYS A 164 3.30 29.87 -5.92
N GLN A 165 2.30 30.71 -5.65
CA GLN A 165 2.02 31.17 -4.29
C GLN A 165 1.62 30.02 -3.35
N TYR A 166 0.90 29.03 -3.86
CA TYR A 166 0.53 27.83 -3.13
C TYR A 166 1.77 26.99 -2.76
N ASN A 167 2.65 26.69 -3.72
CA ASN A 167 3.92 25.98 -3.45
C ASN A 167 4.80 26.75 -2.46
N GLN A 168 4.91 28.08 -2.62
CA GLN A 168 5.60 28.93 -1.64
C GLN A 168 5.01 28.76 -0.23
N ARG A 169 3.67 28.84 -0.11
CA ARG A 169 2.96 28.74 1.17
C ARG A 169 3.14 27.37 1.81
N ASP A 170 3.17 26.29 1.04
CA ASP A 170 3.38 24.95 1.58
C ASP A 170 4.78 24.84 2.22
N VAL A 171 5.86 25.35 1.58
CA VAL A 171 7.19 25.41 2.21
C VAL A 171 7.17 26.22 3.53
N GLU A 172 6.47 27.35 3.57
CA GLU A 172 6.35 28.16 4.80
C GLU A 172 5.66 27.38 5.93
N VAL A 173 4.55 26.70 5.62
CA VAL A 173 3.83 25.88 6.60
C VAL A 173 4.70 24.71 7.06
N GLU A 174 5.42 24.06 6.16
CA GLU A 174 6.33 22.95 6.50
C GLU A 174 7.47 23.38 7.42
N MET A 175 8.04 24.56 7.19
CA MET A 175 9.04 25.16 8.09
C MET A 175 8.45 25.44 9.47
N GLU A 176 7.27 26.07 9.54
CA GLU A 176 6.59 26.35 10.81
C GLU A 176 6.28 25.06 11.59
N ILE A 177 5.85 23.99 10.90
CA ILE A 177 5.67 22.67 11.52
C ILE A 177 7.00 22.18 12.07
N THR A 178 8.05 22.18 11.23
CA THR A 178 9.37 21.66 11.62
C THR A 178 9.90 22.40 12.86
N GLN A 179 9.82 23.73 12.88
CA GLN A 179 10.23 24.55 14.03
C GLN A 179 9.44 24.24 15.30
N LYS A 180 8.14 23.94 15.21
CA LYS A 180 7.34 23.51 16.38
C LYS A 180 7.70 22.11 16.84
N LEU A 181 8.03 21.21 15.92
CA LEU A 181 8.42 19.84 16.23
C LEU A 181 9.82 19.75 16.83
N GLU A 182 10.70 20.73 16.62
CA GLU A 182 12.07 20.78 17.19
C GLU A 182 12.10 20.63 18.72
N CYS A 183 11.04 21.01 19.43
CA CYS A 183 10.91 20.78 20.88
C CYS A 183 10.83 19.29 21.26
N PHE A 184 10.55 18.41 20.29
CA PHE A 184 10.36 16.97 20.47
C PHE A 184 11.15 16.20 19.39
N PRO A 185 12.49 16.25 19.40
CA PRO A 185 13.31 15.70 18.32
C PRO A 185 13.12 14.19 18.18
N VAL A 186 13.03 13.73 16.93
CA VAL A 186 13.09 12.30 16.62
C VAL A 186 14.48 11.78 16.94
N PRO A 187 14.62 10.70 17.74
CA PRO A 187 15.91 10.09 18.02
C PRO A 187 16.65 9.66 16.73
N GLN A 188 17.98 9.77 16.74
CA GLN A 188 18.81 9.48 15.57
C GLN A 188 18.64 8.05 15.04
N ASN A 189 18.54 7.06 15.93
CA ASN A 189 18.27 5.67 15.56
C ASN A 189 16.93 5.49 14.83
N GLU A 190 15.95 6.36 15.12
CA GLU A 190 14.66 6.31 14.45
C GLU A 190 14.71 6.93 13.04
N TRP A 191 15.57 7.95 12.84
CA TRP A 191 15.90 8.41 11.49
C TRP A 191 16.66 7.36 10.68
N GLU A 192 17.57 6.61 11.31
CA GLU A 192 18.24 5.48 10.67
C GLU A 192 17.26 4.39 10.24
N ASN A 193 16.27 4.07 11.09
CA ASN A 193 15.17 3.16 10.75
C ASN A 193 14.34 3.69 9.57
N TYR A 194 14.05 4.99 9.54
CA TYR A 194 13.37 5.62 8.40
C TYR A 194 14.20 5.53 7.12
N TRP A 195 15.49 5.86 7.16
CA TRP A 195 16.38 5.78 5.99
C TRP A 195 16.52 4.35 5.47
N MET A 196 16.59 3.36 6.37
CA MET A 196 16.58 1.95 6.01
C MET A 196 15.26 1.56 5.30
N ASP A 197 14.11 2.01 5.81
CA ASP A 197 12.81 1.82 5.13
C ASP A 197 12.81 2.44 3.72
N GLN A 198 13.38 3.63 3.57
CA GLN A 198 13.50 4.27 2.26
C GLN A 198 14.40 3.48 1.31
N ASP A 199 15.51 2.94 1.80
CA ASP A 199 16.38 2.07 1.00
C ASP A 199 15.70 0.76 0.58
N ILE A 200 14.88 0.16 1.45
CA ILE A 200 14.05 -1.01 1.14
C ILE A 200 13.05 -0.67 0.03
N ASN A 201 12.34 0.45 0.18
CA ASN A 201 11.33 0.90 -0.77
C ASN A 201 11.93 1.23 -2.14
N ASP A 202 13.07 1.91 -2.15
CA ASP A 202 13.80 2.23 -3.37
C ASP A 202 14.35 1.00 -4.08
N ARG A 203 14.78 -0.03 -3.33
CA ARG A 203 15.29 -1.28 -3.93
C ARG A 203 14.19 -2.02 -4.68
N GLY A 204 12.97 -2.02 -4.14
CA GLY A 204 11.81 -2.69 -4.73
C GLY A 204 11.96 -4.20 -4.90
N ILE A 205 10.86 -4.84 -5.31
CA ILE A 205 10.80 -6.29 -5.52
C ILE A 205 10.48 -6.56 -6.99
N ARG A 206 11.28 -7.42 -7.62
CA ARG A 206 11.10 -7.83 -9.02
C ARG A 206 9.84 -8.67 -9.17
N ILE A 207 9.10 -8.43 -10.26
CA ILE A 207 7.85 -9.11 -10.57
C ILE A 207 8.02 -10.06 -11.75
N ASP A 208 7.46 -11.27 -11.66
CA ASP A 208 7.29 -12.15 -12.82
C ASP A 208 6.13 -11.60 -13.69
N GLN A 209 6.47 -10.70 -14.60
CA GLN A 209 5.50 -10.01 -15.45
C GLN A 209 4.67 -10.96 -16.31
N GLN A 210 5.25 -12.08 -16.76
CA GLN A 210 4.55 -13.10 -17.54
C GLN A 210 3.47 -13.76 -16.69
N LEU A 211 3.80 -14.18 -15.46
CA LEU A 211 2.84 -14.75 -14.51
C LEU A 211 1.71 -13.75 -14.22
N VAL A 212 2.05 -12.50 -13.92
CA VAL A 212 1.04 -11.46 -13.61
C VAL A 212 0.09 -11.23 -14.78
N ASN A 213 0.63 -11.05 -15.99
CA ASN A 213 -0.18 -10.78 -17.18
C ASN A 213 -1.11 -11.96 -17.49
N ASN A 214 -0.59 -13.19 -17.42
CA ASN A 214 -1.40 -14.38 -17.71
C ASN A 214 -2.39 -14.71 -16.59
N ALA A 215 -2.07 -14.41 -15.32
CA ALA A 215 -3.02 -14.51 -14.22
C ALA A 215 -4.22 -13.57 -14.42
N ILE A 216 -3.99 -12.33 -14.84
CA ILE A 216 -5.06 -11.36 -15.15
C ILE A 216 -5.91 -11.86 -16.31
N LYS A 217 -5.29 -12.31 -17.41
CA LYS A 217 -6.01 -12.87 -18.57
C LYS A 217 -6.84 -14.08 -18.19
N CYS A 218 -6.24 -15.05 -17.50
CA CYS A 218 -6.89 -16.26 -17.03
C CYS A 218 -8.12 -15.92 -16.19
N GLN A 219 -7.99 -15.01 -15.22
CA GLN A 219 -9.16 -14.64 -14.43
C GLN A 219 -10.24 -13.94 -15.26
N ASN A 220 -9.89 -13.04 -16.18
CA ASN A 220 -10.93 -12.39 -16.99
C ASN A 220 -11.77 -13.42 -17.77
N VAL A 221 -11.12 -14.45 -18.35
CA VAL A 221 -11.82 -15.56 -19.02
C VAL A 221 -12.80 -16.26 -18.10
N PHE A 222 -12.35 -16.69 -16.91
CA PHE A 222 -13.25 -17.36 -15.95
C PHE A 222 -14.32 -16.44 -15.38
N HIS A 223 -14.00 -15.16 -15.16
CA HIS A 223 -14.97 -14.17 -14.69
C HIS A 223 -16.12 -14.01 -15.67
N ASP A 224 -15.81 -13.89 -16.96
CA ASP A 224 -16.79 -13.77 -18.03
C ASP A 224 -17.63 -15.05 -18.16
N GLN A 225 -17.00 -16.23 -18.06
CA GLN A 225 -17.71 -17.52 -18.04
C GLN A 225 -18.67 -17.63 -16.86
N TYR A 226 -18.21 -17.37 -15.62
CA TYR A 226 -19.06 -17.44 -14.44
C TYR A 226 -20.19 -16.41 -14.48
N LEU A 227 -19.93 -15.21 -15.01
CA LEU A 227 -20.95 -14.18 -15.16
C LEU A 227 -21.99 -14.61 -16.20
N GLN A 228 -21.57 -15.22 -17.30
CA GLN A 228 -22.47 -15.74 -18.33
C GLN A 228 -23.35 -16.88 -17.79
N THR A 229 -22.77 -17.87 -17.11
CA THR A 229 -23.53 -18.94 -16.45
C THR A 229 -24.49 -18.38 -15.40
N ALA A 230 -24.07 -17.39 -14.61
CA ALA A 230 -24.95 -16.74 -13.65
C ALA A 230 -26.12 -16.02 -14.33
N LYS A 231 -25.91 -15.39 -15.49
CA LYS A 231 -26.99 -14.78 -16.28
C LYS A 231 -27.96 -15.82 -16.81
N GLU A 232 -27.46 -16.94 -17.33
CA GLU A 232 -28.29 -18.03 -17.83
C GLU A 232 -29.17 -18.65 -16.74
N LEU A 233 -28.62 -18.85 -15.54
CA LEU A 233 -29.37 -19.41 -14.41
C LEU A 233 -30.37 -18.44 -13.79
N THR A 234 -30.11 -17.13 -13.84
CA THR A 234 -30.92 -16.13 -13.12
C THR A 234 -31.83 -15.30 -14.02
N GLY A 235 -31.52 -15.18 -15.31
CA GLY A 235 -32.16 -14.23 -16.23
C GLY A 235 -31.84 -12.76 -15.94
N LEU A 236 -30.95 -12.46 -14.99
CA LEU A 236 -30.63 -11.09 -14.59
C LEU A 236 -29.71 -10.41 -15.60
N ALA A 237 -29.92 -9.11 -15.83
CA ALA A 237 -29.01 -8.29 -16.63
C ALA A 237 -27.61 -8.20 -15.99
N ASN A 238 -27.55 -8.09 -14.65
CA ASN A 238 -26.31 -8.08 -13.90
C ASN A 238 -26.41 -8.91 -12.60
N PRO A 239 -26.11 -10.22 -12.66
CA PRO A 239 -26.09 -11.11 -11.49
C PRO A 239 -25.06 -10.71 -10.41
N ASN A 240 -24.11 -9.83 -10.75
CA ASN A 240 -23.09 -9.35 -9.82
C ASN A 240 -23.58 -8.14 -8.97
N SER A 241 -24.74 -7.55 -9.33
CA SER A 241 -25.38 -6.48 -8.56
C SER A 241 -26.04 -7.05 -7.30
N PRO A 242 -25.64 -6.61 -6.09
CA PRO A 242 -26.24 -7.12 -4.85
C PRO A 242 -27.75 -6.89 -4.75
N LEU A 243 -28.25 -5.82 -5.35
CA LEU A 243 -29.69 -5.50 -5.35
C LEU A 243 -30.46 -6.51 -6.22
N GLN A 244 -30.07 -6.64 -7.49
CA GLN A 244 -30.72 -7.56 -8.43
C GLN A 244 -30.68 -9.02 -7.92
N LEU A 245 -29.54 -9.43 -7.35
CA LEU A 245 -29.40 -10.79 -6.84
C LEU A 245 -30.25 -11.04 -5.60
N LYS A 246 -30.42 -10.05 -4.70
CA LYS A 246 -31.32 -10.17 -3.54
C LYS A 246 -32.77 -10.31 -3.98
N ASP A 247 -33.20 -9.50 -4.95
CA ASP A 247 -34.57 -9.55 -5.48
C ASP A 247 -34.85 -10.92 -6.11
N TRP A 248 -33.90 -11.45 -6.88
CA TRP A 248 -34.00 -12.79 -7.46
C TRP A 248 -34.05 -13.89 -6.39
N LEU A 249 -33.18 -13.83 -5.36
CA LEU A 249 -33.20 -14.79 -4.25
C LEU A 249 -34.53 -14.77 -3.51
N GLN A 250 -35.13 -13.59 -3.32
CA GLN A 250 -36.44 -13.44 -2.68
C GLN A 250 -37.54 -14.09 -3.52
N GLN A 251 -37.50 -13.97 -4.86
CA GLN A 251 -38.43 -14.67 -5.76
C GLN A 251 -38.28 -16.20 -5.70
N GLN A 252 -37.07 -16.69 -5.43
CA GLN A 252 -36.78 -18.10 -5.18
C GLN A 252 -37.06 -18.56 -3.74
N GLY A 253 -37.69 -17.70 -2.91
CA GLY A 253 -38.08 -18.03 -1.53
C GLY A 253 -36.99 -17.84 -0.48
N ILE A 254 -35.81 -17.32 -0.84
CA ILE A 254 -34.69 -17.06 0.08
C ILE A 254 -34.63 -15.57 0.44
N LYS A 255 -34.97 -15.24 1.68
CA LYS A 255 -34.80 -13.88 2.22
C LYS A 255 -33.42 -13.73 2.84
N THR A 256 -32.63 -12.77 2.35
CA THR A 256 -31.33 -12.42 2.96
C THR A 256 -31.11 -10.92 3.00
N ASN A 257 -30.66 -10.44 4.16
CA ASN A 257 -30.31 -9.03 4.37
C ASN A 257 -28.90 -8.70 3.86
N SER A 258 -28.05 -9.71 3.64
CA SER A 258 -26.65 -9.53 3.30
C SER A 258 -26.14 -10.60 2.33
N LEU A 259 -25.33 -10.15 1.37
CA LEU A 259 -24.57 -11.02 0.44
C LEU A 259 -23.07 -10.93 0.74
N SER A 260 -22.73 -10.75 2.02
CA SER A 260 -21.34 -10.81 2.49
C SER A 260 -20.77 -12.23 2.33
N LYS A 261 -19.44 -12.36 2.32
CA LYS A 261 -18.78 -13.67 2.24
C LYS A 261 -19.28 -14.66 3.30
N ALA A 262 -19.48 -14.19 4.54
CA ALA A 262 -19.99 -15.01 5.64
C ALA A 262 -21.46 -15.40 5.42
N SER A 263 -22.30 -14.45 5.00
CA SER A 263 -23.73 -14.71 4.74
C SER A 263 -23.93 -15.68 3.58
N VAL A 264 -23.18 -15.53 2.49
CA VAL A 264 -23.24 -16.46 1.35
C VAL A 264 -22.76 -17.86 1.77
N ALA A 265 -21.71 -17.96 2.58
CA ALA A 265 -21.23 -19.26 3.09
C ALA A 265 -22.28 -19.98 3.95
N GLN A 266 -23.04 -19.24 4.77
CA GLN A 266 -24.15 -19.80 5.55
C GLN A 266 -25.30 -20.27 4.63
N LEU A 267 -25.67 -19.46 3.65
CA LEU A 267 -26.73 -19.83 2.69
C LEU A 267 -26.35 -21.07 1.86
N LEU A 268 -25.09 -21.23 1.50
CA LEU A 268 -24.61 -22.42 0.77
C LEU A 268 -24.78 -23.72 1.57
N GLN A 269 -24.84 -23.67 2.91
CA GLN A 269 -25.08 -24.86 3.73
C GLN A 269 -26.53 -25.33 3.71
N THR A 270 -27.48 -24.45 3.41
CA THR A 270 -28.93 -24.72 3.49
C THR A 270 -29.64 -24.68 2.15
N THR A 271 -28.96 -24.27 1.08
CA THR A 271 -29.51 -24.17 -0.28
C THR A 271 -29.07 -25.33 -1.15
N THR A 272 -29.95 -25.74 -2.07
CA THR A 272 -29.70 -26.78 -3.09
C THR A 272 -30.15 -26.29 -4.48
N GLY A 273 -29.86 -27.07 -5.53
CA GLY A 273 -30.30 -26.77 -6.89
C GLY A 273 -29.75 -25.47 -7.47
N THR A 274 -30.55 -24.78 -8.30
CA THR A 274 -30.15 -23.54 -9.00
C THR A 274 -29.71 -22.43 -8.04
N VAL A 275 -30.39 -22.29 -6.91
CA VAL A 275 -30.06 -21.28 -5.90
C VAL A 275 -28.64 -21.50 -5.36
N HIS A 276 -28.30 -22.75 -5.04
CA HIS A 276 -26.96 -23.11 -4.57
C HIS A 276 -25.89 -22.78 -5.61
N GLN A 277 -26.13 -23.13 -6.87
CA GLN A 277 -25.21 -22.85 -7.98
C GLN A 277 -24.97 -21.35 -8.16
N VAL A 278 -26.02 -20.53 -8.13
CA VAL A 278 -25.91 -19.07 -8.25
C VAL A 278 -25.15 -18.46 -7.07
N LEU A 279 -25.39 -18.93 -5.83
CA LEU A 279 -24.65 -18.49 -4.65
C LEU A 279 -23.17 -18.89 -4.72
N ALA A 280 -22.86 -20.07 -5.26
CA ALA A 280 -21.48 -20.53 -5.46
C ALA A 280 -20.76 -19.68 -6.52
N LEU A 281 -21.42 -19.41 -7.66
CA LEU A 281 -20.92 -18.50 -8.70
C LEU A 281 -20.68 -17.09 -8.14
N ARG A 282 -21.60 -16.58 -7.32
CA ARG A 282 -21.44 -15.29 -6.64
C ARG A 282 -20.18 -15.27 -5.77
N GLN A 283 -19.89 -16.35 -5.04
CA GLN A 283 -18.67 -16.44 -4.23
C GLN A 283 -17.42 -16.35 -5.10
N LEU A 284 -17.39 -17.06 -6.24
CA LEU A 284 -16.28 -17.01 -7.20
C LEU A 284 -16.11 -15.62 -7.83
N LEU A 285 -17.20 -15.00 -8.29
CA LEU A 285 -17.21 -13.65 -8.86
C LEU A 285 -16.77 -12.57 -7.86
N SER A 286 -16.96 -12.81 -6.57
CA SER A 286 -16.59 -11.88 -5.49
C SER A 286 -15.11 -11.95 -5.08
N LYS A 287 -14.39 -13.04 -5.41
CA LYS A 287 -12.97 -13.19 -5.07
C LYS A 287 -12.14 -12.16 -5.85
N SER A 288 -11.48 -11.26 -5.12
CA SER A 288 -10.71 -10.15 -5.70
C SER A 288 -9.21 -10.42 -5.90
N SER A 289 -8.83 -11.69 -6.13
CA SER A 289 -7.43 -12.12 -6.37
C SER A 289 -6.72 -11.26 -7.44
N VAL A 290 -7.47 -10.81 -8.46
CA VAL A 290 -6.98 -9.96 -9.55
C VAL A 290 -6.49 -8.59 -9.09
N LYS A 291 -7.06 -8.00 -8.03
CA LYS A 291 -6.71 -6.63 -7.62
C LYS A 291 -5.23 -6.50 -7.26
N LYS A 292 -4.63 -7.55 -6.70
CA LYS A 292 -3.20 -7.57 -6.37
C LYS A 292 -2.33 -7.67 -7.62
N TYR A 293 -2.70 -8.52 -8.58
CA TYR A 293 -2.03 -8.60 -9.88
C TYR A 293 -2.12 -7.28 -10.66
N GLN A 294 -3.30 -6.66 -10.70
CA GLN A 294 -3.50 -5.33 -11.29
C GLN A 294 -2.68 -4.26 -10.58
N ALA A 295 -2.60 -4.29 -9.24
CA ALA A 295 -1.76 -3.37 -8.48
C ALA A 295 -0.28 -3.57 -8.80
N MET A 296 0.20 -4.81 -8.93
CA MET A 296 1.57 -5.09 -9.38
C MET A 296 1.81 -4.52 -10.79
N GLN A 297 0.92 -4.79 -11.73
CA GLN A 297 1.03 -4.30 -13.11
C GLN A 297 1.06 -2.77 -13.18
N LYS A 298 0.19 -2.10 -12.42
CA LYS A 298 0.09 -0.63 -12.38
C LYS A 298 1.29 0.03 -11.70
N ALA A 299 1.87 -0.60 -10.69
CA ALA A 299 2.96 -0.02 -9.89
C ALA A 299 4.38 -0.44 -10.37
N MET A 300 4.46 -1.35 -11.34
CA MET A 300 5.73 -1.85 -11.87
C MET A 300 6.43 -0.78 -12.71
N CYS A 301 7.67 -0.49 -12.33
CA CYS A 301 8.57 0.44 -13.02
C CYS A 301 9.24 -0.23 -14.23
N GLN A 302 9.92 0.57 -15.05
CA GLN A 302 10.62 0.14 -16.26
C GLN A 302 11.71 -0.91 -15.99
N ASP A 303 12.25 -0.94 -14.77
CA ASP A 303 13.23 -1.94 -14.31
C ASP A 303 12.61 -3.32 -13.98
N GLY A 304 11.30 -3.47 -14.14
CA GLY A 304 10.55 -4.70 -13.85
C GLY A 304 10.30 -4.95 -12.37
N ARG A 305 10.43 -3.93 -11.52
CA ARG A 305 10.22 -4.02 -10.07
C ARG A 305 9.07 -3.13 -9.62
N VAL A 306 8.52 -3.46 -8.46
CA VAL A 306 7.55 -2.61 -7.75
C VAL A 306 8.23 -2.06 -6.50
N HIS A 307 8.14 -0.75 -6.33
CA HIS A 307 8.79 0.04 -5.26
C HIS A 307 7.75 0.69 -4.36
N GLY A 308 8.17 1.26 -3.22
CA GLY A 308 7.26 2.01 -2.34
C GLY A 308 6.14 1.14 -1.74
N LEU A 309 6.44 -0.13 -1.47
CA LEU A 309 5.47 -1.12 -0.99
C LEU A 309 5.17 -0.98 0.52
N LEU A 310 5.97 -0.21 1.24
CA LEU A 310 5.86 0.01 2.68
C LEU A 310 5.81 1.51 2.99
N GLN A 311 5.10 1.85 4.06
CA GLN A 311 5.13 3.18 4.67
C GLN A 311 5.57 3.06 6.12
N PHE A 312 6.73 3.65 6.43
CA PHE A 312 7.20 3.91 7.79
C PHE A 312 6.17 4.71 8.61
N TYR A 313 5.87 4.28 9.84
CA TYR A 313 4.82 4.87 10.69
C TYR A 313 3.44 4.97 10.01
N GLY A 314 3.15 4.06 9.09
CA GLY A 314 1.84 4.00 8.43
C GLY A 314 0.68 3.74 9.40
N ALA A 315 0.95 3.09 10.54
CA ALA A 315 0.07 3.01 11.71
C ALA A 315 0.69 3.81 12.87
N ASN A 316 0.56 5.14 12.80
CA ASN A 316 1.25 6.08 13.69
C ASN A 316 1.05 5.82 15.18
N ARG A 317 -0.11 5.31 15.61
CA ARG A 317 -0.39 5.01 17.04
C ARG A 317 0.47 3.89 17.62
N THR A 318 0.99 2.98 16.79
CA THR A 318 1.78 1.82 17.24
C THR A 318 3.20 1.81 16.66
N GLY A 319 3.53 2.79 15.82
CA GLY A 319 4.80 2.84 15.07
C GLY A 319 4.93 1.78 13.96
N ARG A 320 3.91 0.94 13.73
CA ARG A 320 4.01 -0.13 12.72
C ARG A 320 4.06 0.43 11.30
N TRP A 321 4.84 -0.24 10.46
CA TRP A 321 4.83 -0.06 9.02
C TRP A 321 3.49 -0.52 8.47
N ALA A 322 2.99 0.19 7.47
CA ALA A 322 1.80 -0.22 6.74
C ALA A 322 2.15 -0.57 5.29
N GLY A 323 1.55 -1.64 4.77
CA GLY A 323 1.61 -1.97 3.36
C GLY A 323 0.99 -0.87 2.50
N ARG A 324 1.54 -0.69 1.31
CA ARG A 324 1.01 0.19 0.26
C ARG A 324 0.90 -0.57 -1.06
N LEU A 325 0.15 -0.02 -2.01
CA LEU A 325 -0.05 -0.58 -3.35
C LEU A 325 -0.57 -2.03 -3.31
N VAL A 326 0.30 -3.02 -3.49
CA VAL A 326 -0.03 -4.45 -3.48
C VAL A 326 -0.38 -4.98 -2.07
N GLN A 327 -0.09 -4.21 -1.01
CA GLN A 327 -0.30 -4.59 0.38
C GLN A 327 0.44 -5.90 0.72
N VAL A 328 1.77 -5.87 0.64
CA VAL A 328 2.64 -7.05 0.80
C VAL A 328 2.54 -7.73 2.18
N GLN A 329 2.10 -6.98 3.20
CA GLN A 329 1.84 -7.52 4.54
C GLN A 329 0.56 -8.37 4.62
N ASN A 330 -0.32 -8.31 3.61
CA ASN A 330 -1.60 -9.00 3.57
C ASN A 330 -1.73 -9.89 2.33
N LEU A 331 -0.68 -10.67 2.01
CA LEU A 331 -0.72 -11.63 0.90
C LEU A 331 -1.32 -12.98 1.37
N PRO A 332 -2.18 -13.62 0.57
CA PRO A 332 -2.72 -14.94 0.91
C PRO A 332 -1.61 -15.95 1.19
N ARG A 333 -1.81 -16.83 2.17
CA ARG A 333 -0.87 -17.93 2.45
C ARG A 333 -1.00 -19.02 1.39
N ASN A 334 0.11 -19.70 1.13
CA ASN A 334 0.14 -20.85 0.24
C ASN A 334 -0.21 -22.09 1.07
N SER A 335 -1.09 -22.94 0.54
CA SER A 335 -1.46 -24.23 1.15
C SER A 335 -1.51 -25.37 0.13
N MET A 336 -1.44 -25.04 -1.17
CA MET A 336 -1.41 -25.99 -2.27
C MET A 336 -0.11 -26.80 -2.31
N PRO A 337 -0.18 -28.14 -2.43
CA PRO A 337 1.01 -28.99 -2.51
C PRO A 337 1.75 -28.87 -3.85
N ASP A 338 1.01 -28.72 -4.95
CA ASP A 338 1.46 -28.66 -6.34
C ASP A 338 1.55 -27.20 -6.87
N LEU A 339 2.08 -26.32 -6.02
CA LEU A 339 2.12 -24.87 -6.29
C LEU A 339 3.00 -24.52 -7.51
N GLU A 340 4.06 -25.30 -7.75
CA GLU A 340 4.99 -25.06 -8.86
C GLU A 340 4.35 -25.40 -10.21
N GLU A 341 3.66 -26.53 -10.28
CA GLU A 341 2.91 -26.99 -11.45
C GLU A 341 1.78 -26.00 -11.79
N ALA A 342 1.00 -25.60 -10.78
CA ALA A 342 -0.04 -24.59 -10.93
C ALA A 342 0.51 -23.27 -11.49
N ARG A 343 1.68 -22.85 -10.97
CA ARG A 343 2.36 -21.63 -11.40
C ARG A 343 2.77 -21.71 -12.87
N GLU A 344 3.35 -22.83 -13.30
CA GLU A 344 3.80 -22.99 -14.69
C GLU A 344 2.63 -23.05 -15.67
N LEU A 345 1.52 -23.70 -15.31
CA LEU A 345 0.30 -23.68 -16.13
C LEU A 345 -0.24 -22.25 -16.33
N VAL A 346 -0.27 -21.44 -15.26
CA VAL A 346 -0.67 -20.02 -15.37
C VAL A 346 0.34 -19.23 -16.20
N LYS A 347 1.65 -19.46 -16.04
CA LYS A 347 2.68 -18.78 -16.84
C LYS A 347 2.61 -19.13 -18.32
N GLN A 348 2.24 -20.35 -18.66
CA GLN A 348 2.02 -20.78 -20.05
C GLN A 348 0.68 -20.24 -20.61
N GLY A 349 -0.21 -19.74 -19.75
CA GLY A 349 -1.54 -19.29 -20.15
C GLY A 349 -2.49 -20.45 -20.48
N ASN A 350 -2.23 -21.65 -19.95
CA ASN A 350 -3.01 -22.85 -20.24
C ASN A 350 -4.30 -22.91 -19.40
N VAL A 351 -5.26 -22.06 -19.75
CA VAL A 351 -6.57 -21.97 -19.09
C VAL A 351 -7.35 -23.30 -19.10
N PRO A 352 -7.41 -24.08 -20.21
CA PRO A 352 -8.12 -25.35 -20.22
C PRO A 352 -7.56 -26.38 -19.22
N ALA A 353 -6.23 -26.51 -19.13
CA ALA A 353 -5.62 -27.42 -18.18
C ALA A 353 -5.89 -26.98 -16.73
N LEU A 354 -5.84 -25.68 -16.44
CA LEU A 354 -6.19 -25.17 -15.11
C LEU A 354 -7.64 -25.49 -14.73
N ALA A 355 -8.58 -25.37 -15.67
CA ALA A 355 -9.99 -25.71 -15.45
C ALA A 355 -10.19 -27.21 -15.16
N MET A 356 -9.39 -28.07 -15.79
CA MET A 356 -9.50 -29.52 -15.67
C MET A 356 -8.83 -30.07 -14.41
N LEU A 357 -7.73 -29.44 -13.97
CA LEU A 357 -6.90 -29.93 -12.86
C LEU A 357 -7.29 -29.34 -11.50
N TYR A 358 -7.95 -28.18 -11.47
CA TYR A 358 -8.27 -27.47 -10.23
C TYR A 358 -9.74 -27.11 -10.10
N ASP A 359 -10.34 -27.43 -8.94
CA ASP A 359 -11.74 -27.12 -8.62
C ASP A 359 -12.03 -25.62 -8.60
N SER A 360 -11.04 -24.78 -8.27
CA SER A 360 -11.22 -23.33 -8.17
C SER A 360 -10.01 -22.56 -8.69
N VAL A 361 -10.05 -22.19 -9.96
CA VAL A 361 -9.02 -21.32 -10.55
C VAL A 361 -8.85 -19.98 -9.81
N PRO A 362 -9.92 -19.29 -9.35
CA PRO A 362 -9.74 -18.09 -8.52
C PRO A 362 -8.95 -18.35 -7.23
N ASP A 363 -9.03 -19.56 -6.67
CA ASP A 363 -8.24 -19.95 -5.50
C ASP A 363 -6.78 -20.19 -5.85
N VAL A 364 -6.53 -20.95 -6.93
CA VAL A 364 -5.19 -21.15 -7.50
C VAL A 364 -4.49 -19.81 -7.71
N LEU A 365 -5.15 -18.88 -8.41
CA LEU A 365 -4.62 -17.54 -8.66
C LEU A 365 -4.39 -16.75 -7.37
N SER A 366 -5.22 -16.94 -6.34
CA SER A 366 -5.02 -16.29 -5.03
C SER A 366 -3.74 -16.80 -4.32
N GLN A 367 -3.47 -18.10 -4.39
CA GLN A 367 -2.29 -18.71 -3.76
C GLN A 367 -1.00 -18.39 -4.52
N LEU A 368 -1.08 -18.15 -5.82
CA LEU A 368 0.07 -17.76 -6.66
C LEU A 368 0.50 -16.29 -6.52
N ILE A 369 -0.25 -15.45 -5.77
CA ILE A 369 0.08 -14.02 -5.65
C ILE A 369 1.48 -13.81 -5.06
N ARG A 370 1.89 -14.61 -4.08
CA ARG A 370 3.23 -14.49 -3.48
C ARG A 370 4.34 -14.87 -4.46
N THR A 371 4.09 -15.84 -5.34
CA THR A 371 5.08 -16.36 -6.29
C THR A 371 5.32 -15.45 -7.49
N ALA A 372 4.52 -14.39 -7.62
CA ALA A 372 4.75 -13.30 -8.57
C ALA A 372 5.92 -12.40 -8.17
N PHE A 373 6.26 -12.35 -6.88
CA PHE A 373 7.49 -11.72 -6.42
C PHE A 373 8.64 -12.71 -6.59
N ILE A 374 9.65 -12.34 -7.37
CA ILE A 374 10.79 -13.20 -7.68
C ILE A 374 12.11 -12.52 -7.29
N PRO A 375 13.14 -13.29 -6.89
CA PRO A 375 14.45 -12.71 -6.66
C PRO A 375 15.07 -12.21 -7.97
N SER A 376 16.10 -11.36 -7.85
CA SER A 376 16.97 -11.06 -8.98
C SER A 376 17.66 -12.33 -9.48
N LYS A 377 18.12 -12.31 -10.74
CA LYS A 377 18.89 -13.42 -11.31
C LYS A 377 20.03 -13.84 -10.37
N ASN A 378 20.18 -15.14 -10.15
CA ASN A 378 21.20 -15.75 -9.26
C ASN A 378 21.11 -15.32 -7.78
N HIS A 379 19.92 -14.92 -7.30
CA HIS A 379 19.69 -14.59 -5.89
C HIS A 379 18.53 -15.43 -5.33
N HIS A 380 18.47 -15.52 -4.00
CA HIS A 380 17.40 -16.18 -3.27
C HIS A 380 16.75 -15.21 -2.28
N PHE A 381 15.48 -15.48 -1.94
CA PHE A 381 14.83 -14.82 -0.81
C PHE A 381 15.10 -15.61 0.47
N TYR A 382 15.45 -14.88 1.53
CA TYR A 382 15.53 -15.38 2.89
C TYR A 382 14.39 -14.78 3.69
N VAL A 383 13.68 -15.61 4.44
CA VAL A 383 12.56 -15.19 5.29
C VAL A 383 12.90 -15.54 6.73
N ALA A 384 12.90 -14.53 7.59
CA ALA A 384 13.05 -14.66 9.03
C ALA A 384 11.83 -14.04 9.71
N ASP A 385 11.34 -14.68 10.76
CA ASP A 385 10.18 -14.24 11.53
C ASP A 385 10.44 -14.43 13.03
N PHE A 386 9.96 -13.50 13.86
CA PHE A 386 10.10 -13.64 15.30
C PHE A 386 9.02 -14.57 15.86
N SER A 387 9.44 -15.64 16.52
CA SER A 387 8.51 -16.60 17.14
C SER A 387 7.79 -15.97 18.34
N ALA A 388 6.50 -15.69 18.17
CA ALA A 388 5.59 -15.20 19.21
C ALA A 388 6.10 -13.92 19.94
N VAL A 389 6.69 -12.99 19.21
CA VAL A 389 7.31 -11.78 19.80
C VAL A 389 6.35 -10.96 20.66
N GLU A 390 5.09 -10.81 20.24
CA GLU A 390 4.09 -10.05 20.99
C GLU A 390 3.82 -10.69 22.36
N ALA A 391 3.62 -12.01 22.41
CA ALA A 391 3.40 -12.75 23.66
C ALA A 391 4.63 -12.70 24.59
N ARG A 392 5.84 -12.79 24.03
CA ARG A 392 7.09 -12.67 24.79
C ARG A 392 7.24 -11.29 25.43
N VAL A 393 6.98 -10.23 24.67
CA VAL A 393 7.07 -8.85 25.15
C VAL A 393 6.01 -8.58 26.22
N ILE A 394 4.77 -9.03 26.02
CA ILE A 394 3.69 -8.88 27.01
C ILE A 394 4.06 -9.61 28.31
N ALA A 395 4.48 -10.87 28.23
CA ALA A 395 4.88 -11.66 29.40
C ALA A 395 6.05 -11.03 30.18
N TRP A 396 6.98 -10.38 29.46
CA TRP A 396 8.08 -9.63 30.07
C TRP A 396 7.58 -8.36 30.77
N LEU A 397 6.78 -7.54 30.08
CA LEU A 397 6.21 -6.30 30.63
C LEU A 397 5.30 -6.56 31.84
N SER A 398 4.54 -7.67 31.84
CA SER A 398 3.64 -8.05 32.94
C SER A 398 4.35 -8.82 34.06
N ASN A 399 5.63 -9.15 33.91
CA ASN A 399 6.39 -9.99 34.82
C ASN A 399 5.76 -11.38 35.07
N GLU A 400 5.13 -11.97 34.04
CA GLU A 400 4.46 -13.28 34.12
C GLU A 400 5.47 -14.43 34.05
N LYS A 401 6.04 -14.79 35.21
CA LYS A 401 7.16 -15.73 35.35
C LYS A 401 6.95 -17.07 34.65
N TRP A 402 5.77 -17.69 34.80
CA TRP A 402 5.52 -19.01 34.23
C TRP A 402 5.58 -19.00 32.68
N ARG A 403 5.12 -17.92 32.02
CA ARG A 403 5.25 -17.78 30.56
C ARG A 403 6.69 -17.55 30.15
N GLN A 404 7.41 -16.72 30.90
CA GLN A 404 8.84 -16.49 30.65
C GLN A 404 9.64 -17.79 30.78
N GLU A 405 9.36 -18.61 31.79
CA GLU A 405 9.97 -19.94 31.97
C GLU A 405 9.60 -20.90 30.84
N SER A 406 8.33 -20.94 30.42
CA SER A 406 7.87 -21.76 29.28
C SER A 406 8.60 -21.37 27.99
N PHE A 407 8.73 -20.05 27.74
CA PHE A 407 9.50 -19.53 26.62
C PHE A 407 11.00 -19.84 26.71
N ALA A 408 11.60 -19.81 27.90
CA ALA A 408 13.01 -20.15 28.13
C ALA A 408 13.29 -21.64 27.90
N LYS A 409 12.32 -22.50 28.20
CA LYS A 409 12.34 -23.94 27.90
C LYS A 409 11.97 -24.27 26.45
N ASN A 410 11.70 -23.25 25.63
CA ASN A 410 11.27 -23.39 24.24
C ASN A 410 9.99 -24.24 24.08
N GLU A 411 9.10 -24.19 25.06
CA GLU A 411 7.81 -24.86 25.04
C GLU A 411 6.84 -24.16 24.07
N ASP A 412 5.85 -24.90 23.56
CA ASP A 412 4.76 -24.31 22.78
C ASP A 412 3.79 -23.59 23.73
N ILE A 413 3.95 -22.27 23.82
CA ILE A 413 3.15 -21.42 24.73
C ILE A 413 1.65 -21.63 24.56
N TYR A 414 1.17 -21.93 23.34
CA TYR A 414 -0.27 -22.13 23.11
C TYR A 414 -0.76 -23.45 23.69
N CYS A 415 0.09 -24.48 23.70
CA CYS A 415 -0.19 -25.74 24.39
C CYS A 415 -0.13 -25.56 25.90
N ALA A 416 0.85 -24.81 26.42
CA ALA A 416 0.97 -24.51 27.84
C ALA A 416 -0.24 -23.73 28.36
N SER A 417 -0.62 -22.64 27.67
CA SER A 417 -1.81 -21.85 27.99
C SER A 417 -3.08 -22.71 27.91
N ALA A 418 -3.25 -23.52 26.85
CA ALA A 418 -4.40 -24.42 26.77
C ALA A 418 -4.43 -25.46 27.91
N SER A 419 -3.27 -26.03 28.26
CA SER A 419 -3.20 -27.03 29.34
C SER A 419 -3.61 -26.44 30.68
N GLN A 420 -3.17 -25.22 30.98
CA GLN A 420 -3.58 -24.52 32.19
C GLN A 420 -5.06 -24.10 32.16
N MET A 421 -5.55 -23.62 31.01
CA MET A 421 -6.96 -23.20 30.86
C MET A 421 -7.94 -24.35 31.03
N PHE A 422 -7.62 -25.54 30.51
CA PHE A 422 -8.53 -26.69 30.49
C PHE A 422 -8.21 -27.76 31.54
N GLY A 423 -7.09 -27.64 32.25
CA GLY A 423 -6.67 -28.62 33.27
C GLY A 423 -6.30 -29.99 32.70
N VAL A 424 -5.95 -30.08 31.41
CA VAL A 424 -5.59 -31.33 30.72
C VAL A 424 -4.28 -31.17 29.95
N PRO A 425 -3.47 -32.23 29.77
CA PRO A 425 -2.28 -32.15 28.92
C PRO A 425 -2.66 -31.81 27.47
N VAL A 426 -1.98 -30.83 26.87
CA VAL A 426 -2.15 -30.46 25.46
C VAL A 426 -0.81 -30.59 24.75
N VAL A 427 -0.74 -31.41 23.71
CA VAL A 427 0.46 -31.58 22.88
C VAL A 427 0.11 -31.29 21.43
N LYS A 428 0.96 -30.52 20.74
CA LYS A 428 0.76 -30.19 19.32
C LYS A 428 0.77 -31.48 18.49
N HIS A 429 -0.30 -31.72 17.73
CA HIS A 429 -0.54 -32.97 16.98
C HIS A 429 -0.62 -34.24 17.86
N GLY A 430 -0.90 -34.10 19.16
CA GLY A 430 -1.03 -35.20 20.10
C GLY A 430 -2.29 -35.08 20.95
N ILE A 431 -2.16 -35.46 22.23
CA ILE A 431 -3.25 -35.45 23.21
C ILE A 431 -3.87 -34.05 23.29
N ASN A 432 -5.19 -33.97 23.11
CA ASN A 432 -5.99 -32.74 23.11
C ASN A 432 -5.45 -31.64 22.17
N GLY A 433 -4.78 -32.01 21.08
CA GLY A 433 -4.12 -31.06 20.18
C GLY A 433 -5.06 -30.03 19.54
N GLU A 434 -6.35 -30.33 19.44
CA GLU A 434 -7.41 -29.40 19.00
C GLU A 434 -7.60 -28.22 19.97
N LEU A 435 -7.31 -28.39 21.26
CA LEU A 435 -7.40 -27.31 22.27
C LEU A 435 -6.29 -26.27 22.11
N ARG A 436 -5.17 -26.61 21.47
CA ARG A 436 -4.07 -25.68 21.18
C ARG A 436 -4.57 -24.43 20.46
N GLN A 437 -5.53 -24.57 19.55
CA GLN A 437 -6.07 -23.43 18.83
C GLN A 437 -6.86 -22.49 19.76
N LYS A 438 -7.55 -23.02 20.77
CA LYS A 438 -8.22 -22.21 21.80
C LYS A 438 -7.22 -21.50 22.69
N GLY A 439 -6.14 -22.18 23.10
CA GLY A 439 -5.02 -21.55 23.83
C GLY A 439 -4.39 -20.41 23.05
N LYS A 440 -4.16 -20.61 21.74
CA LYS A 440 -3.66 -19.55 20.85
C LYS A 440 -4.60 -18.33 20.79
N ILE A 441 -5.91 -18.56 20.71
CA ILE A 441 -6.88 -17.46 20.68
C ILE A 441 -6.80 -16.67 21.98
N ALA A 442 -6.80 -17.34 23.14
CA ALA A 442 -6.69 -16.65 24.43
C ALA A 442 -5.37 -15.87 24.56
N GLU A 443 -4.25 -16.48 24.19
CA GLU A 443 -2.91 -15.86 24.25
C GLU A 443 -2.84 -14.57 23.43
N LEU A 444 -3.42 -14.58 22.22
CA LEU A 444 -3.38 -13.43 21.32
C LEU A 444 -4.44 -12.40 21.65
N ALA A 445 -5.70 -12.81 21.86
CA ALA A 445 -6.83 -11.91 22.02
C ALA A 445 -6.65 -10.98 23.23
N LEU A 446 -6.16 -11.51 24.36
CA LEU A 446 -5.95 -10.71 25.58
C LEU A 446 -4.92 -9.59 25.40
N GLY A 447 -4.03 -9.69 24.40
CA GLY A 447 -3.08 -8.62 24.05
C GLY A 447 -3.68 -7.47 23.24
N TYR A 448 -4.87 -7.66 22.65
CA TYR A 448 -5.53 -6.64 21.82
C TYR A 448 -6.61 -5.84 22.57
N GLY A 449 -6.92 -6.20 23.81
CA GLY A 449 -8.08 -5.69 24.56
C GLY A 449 -9.38 -6.25 24.01
#